data_AF-A0A7K1U8M7-F1
#
_entry.id   AF-A0A7K1U8M7-F1
#
_cell.length_a   1.000
_cell.length_b   1.000
_cell.length_c   1.000
_cell.angle_alpha   90.00
_cell.angle_beta   90.00
_cell.angle_gamma   90.00
#
_symmetry.space_group_name_H-M   'P 1'
#
loop_
_entity.id
_entity.type
_entity.pdbx_description
1 polymer ?
#
loop_
_entity_poly.entity_id
_entity_poly.type
_entity_poly.pdbx_seq_one_letter_code
_entity_poly.pdbx_strand_id
1 'polypeptide(L)'
;MGTPSAINYIGHLNTFYQRTRNDHRLNSTDMALYLALFHIWNSWHFKNPFAVQRTEAMKLSHIGSNRTYNDSLRKLQKCGYIVYLPPEQPFMRSTVCIQPLVGITIPEQPPVQEKRTGIEPDMEDVKIYFLSHGHPADEGARFFFYYQSFGWSKRGSPITNWKAAAQKWMQNIGSFSKPKEKPSHLHINQNKNYGEPL
;
A
#
# COMPACT_ATOMS: atom_id res chain seq x y z
N MET A 1 27.27 11.99 21.65
CA MET A 1 26.10 12.13 20.75
C MET A 1 26.18 11.00 19.75
N GLY A 2 25.32 9.99 19.86
CA GLY A 2 25.35 8.82 18.98
C GLY A 2 24.97 9.19 17.56
N THR A 3 25.72 8.70 16.58
CA THR A 3 25.31 8.76 15.17
C THR A 3 23.97 8.06 15.04
N PRO A 4 22.92 8.71 14.51
CA PRO A 4 21.65 8.03 14.32
C PRO A 4 21.84 6.98 13.22
N SER A 5 21.82 5.71 13.62
CA SER A 5 21.65 4.57 12.72
C SER A 5 20.46 4.84 11.80
N ALA A 6 20.65 4.62 10.50
CA ALA A 6 19.72 5.03 9.45
C ALA A 6 18.25 4.69 9.79
N ILE A 7 17.38 5.70 9.80
CA ILE A 7 15.94 5.51 9.99
C ILE A 7 15.39 4.67 8.83
N ASN A 8 14.77 3.54 9.15
CA ASN A 8 14.04 2.76 8.15
C ASN A 8 12.70 3.45 7.85
N TYR A 9 12.63 4.16 6.72
CA TYR A 9 11.43 4.87 6.26
C TYR A 9 10.19 3.98 6.25
N ILE A 10 10.29 2.79 5.65
CA ILE A 10 9.18 1.84 5.48
C ILE A 10 8.76 1.31 6.84
N GLY A 11 9.72 0.89 7.67
CA GLY A 11 9.46 0.40 9.02
C GLY A 11 8.79 1.44 9.90
N HIS A 12 9.23 2.70 9.82
CA HIS A 12 8.66 3.80 10.59
C HIS A 12 7.23 4.10 10.16
N LEU A 13 6.96 4.16 8.86
CA LEU A 13 5.64 4.39 8.31
C LEU A 13 4.66 3.25 8.65
N ASN A 14 5.10 2.00 8.49
CA ASN A 14 4.30 0.83 8.87
C ASN A 14 3.99 0.83 10.37
N THR A 15 4.97 1.17 11.20
CA THR A 15 4.78 1.28 12.65
C THR A 15 3.77 2.37 13.00
N PHE A 16 3.85 3.52 12.32
CA PHE A 16 2.86 4.59 12.48
C PHE A 16 1.45 4.09 12.17
N TYR A 17 1.24 3.46 11.00
CA TYR A 17 -0.08 2.93 10.63
C TYR A 17 -0.59 1.86 11.60
N GLN A 18 0.28 0.98 12.11
CA GLN A 18 -0.10 -0.01 13.10
C GLN A 18 -0.56 0.62 14.42
N ARG A 19 0.13 1.67 14.89
CA ARG A 19 -0.25 2.39 16.11
C ARG A 19 -1.56 3.15 15.93
N THR A 20 -1.76 3.82 14.80
CA THR A 20 -2.97 4.61 14.56
C THR A 20 -4.19 3.76 14.23
N ARG A 21 -4.04 2.52 13.74
CA ARG A 21 -5.16 1.60 13.47
C ARG A 21 -6.04 1.37 14.69
N ASN A 22 -5.45 1.32 15.89
CA ASN A 22 -6.16 1.07 17.15
C ASN A 22 -6.33 2.33 18.01
N ASP A 23 -5.67 3.43 17.65
CA ASP A 23 -5.72 4.70 18.37
C ASP A 23 -6.69 5.68 17.70
N HIS A 24 -7.90 5.76 18.25
CA HIS A 24 -8.97 6.64 17.76
C HIS A 24 -8.76 8.12 18.12
N ARG A 25 -7.66 8.49 18.78
CA ARG A 25 -7.37 9.89 19.17
C ARG A 25 -6.97 10.77 17.97
N LEU A 26 -6.53 10.16 16.86
CA LEU A 26 -6.15 10.85 15.64
C LEU A 26 -7.20 10.63 14.55
N ASN A 27 -7.60 11.72 13.90
CA ASN A 27 -8.46 11.66 12.71
C ASN A 27 -7.63 11.65 11.42
N SER A 28 -8.29 11.56 10.27
CA SER A 28 -7.65 11.56 8.95
C SER A 28 -6.79 12.81 8.69
N THR A 29 -7.24 13.99 9.15
CA THR A 29 -6.48 15.25 9.04
C THR A 29 -5.20 15.21 9.87
N ASP A 30 -5.28 14.68 11.10
CA ASP A 30 -4.13 14.56 11.99
C ASP A 30 -3.08 13.60 11.39
N MET A 31 -3.53 12.48 10.82
CA MET A 31 -2.66 11.54 10.11
C MET A 31 -2.05 12.17 8.86
N ALA A 32 -2.81 12.93 8.07
CA ALA A 32 -2.30 13.64 6.89
C ALA A 32 -1.22 14.66 7.27
N LEU A 33 -1.41 15.40 8.36
CA LEU A 33 -0.39 16.32 8.87
C LEU A 33 0.87 15.59 9.32
N TYR A 34 0.73 14.45 10.00
CA TYR A 34 1.88 13.62 10.36
C TYR A 34 2.67 13.17 9.12
N LEU A 35 1.98 12.68 8.08
CA LEU A 35 2.63 12.24 6.84
C LEU A 35 3.34 13.39 6.12
N ALA A 36 2.74 14.59 6.11
CA ALA A 36 3.38 15.78 5.56
C ALA A 36 4.66 16.14 6.33
N LEU A 37 4.62 16.10 7.67
CA LEU A 37 5.80 16.34 8.51
C LEU A 37 6.87 15.26 8.30
N PHE A 38 6.47 14.00 8.13
CA PHE A 38 7.37 12.87 7.87
C PHE A 38 8.06 12.99 6.51
N HIS A 39 7.32 13.42 5.48
CA HIS A 39 7.88 13.74 4.17
C HIS A 39 8.92 14.86 4.24
N ILE A 40 8.64 15.93 4.98
CA ILE A 40 9.61 17.00 5.22
C ILE A 40 10.81 16.46 6.00
N TRP A 41 10.62 15.69 7.06
CA TRP A 41 11.72 15.10 7.83
C TRP A 41 12.65 14.22 6.97
N ASN A 42 12.10 13.49 5.99
CA ASN A 42 12.88 12.76 5.00
C ASN A 42 13.74 13.68 4.12
N SER A 43 13.24 14.84 3.69
CA SER A 43 14.05 15.82 2.94
C SER A 43 15.19 16.42 3.79
N TRP A 44 15.07 16.35 5.11
CA TRP A 44 16.12 16.71 6.07
C TRP A 44 17.00 15.52 6.49
N HIS A 45 16.94 14.40 5.75
CA HIS A 45 17.68 13.17 6.03
C HIS A 45 17.47 12.65 7.46
N PHE A 46 16.24 12.77 7.96
CA PHE A 46 15.81 12.34 9.29
C PHE A 46 16.56 12.99 10.47
N LYS A 47 17.14 14.17 10.25
CA LYS A 47 17.76 14.96 11.32
C LYS A 47 16.70 15.67 12.15
N ASN A 48 16.80 15.54 13.48
CA ASN A 48 16.01 16.28 14.44
C ASN A 48 16.87 17.36 15.11
N PRO A 49 16.32 18.55 15.41
CA PRO A 49 15.05 19.09 14.91
C PRO A 49 15.14 19.47 13.42
N PHE A 50 14.00 19.57 12.74
CA PHE A 50 13.92 20.09 11.38
C PHE A 50 12.98 21.30 11.31
N ALA A 51 13.29 22.23 10.40
CA ALA A 51 12.49 23.42 10.19
C ALA A 51 11.26 23.11 9.34
N VAL A 52 10.10 23.59 9.76
CA VAL A 52 8.82 23.40 9.07
C VAL A 52 8.21 24.74 8.73
N GLN A 53 7.92 24.95 7.44
CA GLN A 53 7.10 26.06 7.02
C GLN A 53 5.63 25.67 7.12
N ARG A 54 4.84 26.46 7.87
CA ARG A 54 3.41 26.18 8.08
C ARG A 54 2.65 26.04 6.77
N THR A 55 2.87 26.95 5.81
CA THR A 55 2.21 26.96 4.51
C THR A 55 2.48 25.70 3.71
N GLU A 56 3.72 25.20 3.73
CA GLU A 56 4.12 23.96 3.07
C GLU A 56 3.46 22.75 3.73
N ALA A 57 3.57 22.63 5.07
CA ALA A 57 2.96 21.52 5.80
C ALA A 57 1.43 21.48 5.63
N MET A 58 0.77 22.63 5.64
CA MET A 58 -0.66 22.75 5.37
C MET A 58 -1.02 22.32 3.94
N LYS A 59 -0.24 22.75 2.94
CA LYS A 59 -0.46 22.36 1.53
C LYS A 59 -0.32 20.85 1.33
N LEU A 60 0.74 20.24 1.87
CA LEU A 60 0.99 18.80 1.77
C LEU A 60 -0.07 17.96 2.51
N SER A 61 -0.63 18.49 3.60
CA SER A 61 -1.65 17.80 4.41
C SER A 61 -3.09 18.14 4.03
N HIS A 62 -3.30 18.97 3.00
CA HIS A 62 -4.61 19.46 2.58
C HIS A 62 -5.39 20.20 3.69
N ILE A 63 -4.69 20.90 4.58
CA ILE A 63 -5.31 21.71 5.64
C ILE A 63 -5.46 23.15 5.15
N GLY A 64 -6.70 23.64 5.09
CA GLY A 64 -7.00 25.03 4.69
C GLY A 64 -7.02 26.04 5.83
N SER A 65 -7.09 25.60 7.10
CA SER A 65 -7.26 26.48 8.26
C SER A 65 -6.10 26.41 9.25
N ASN A 66 -5.62 27.58 9.67
CA ASN A 66 -4.63 27.70 10.75
C ASN A 66 -5.12 27.05 12.05
N ARG A 67 -6.42 27.12 12.34
CA ARG A 67 -6.99 26.52 13.55
C ARG A 67 -6.83 25.01 13.53
N THR A 68 -7.25 24.38 12.43
CA THR A 68 -7.13 22.94 12.21
C THR A 68 -5.67 22.49 12.26
N TYR A 69 -4.76 23.22 11.62
CA TYR A 69 -3.33 22.92 11.66
C TYR A 69 -2.78 22.89 13.09
N ASN A 70 -3.08 23.93 13.89
CA ASN A 70 -2.61 24.00 15.27
C ASN A 70 -3.27 22.94 16.17
N ASP A 71 -4.55 22.65 15.97
CA ASP A 71 -5.26 21.62 16.72
C ASP A 71 -4.68 20.23 16.40
N SER A 72 -4.38 19.92 15.13
CA SER A 72 -3.72 18.69 14.71
C SER A 72 -2.29 18.58 15.25
N LEU A 73 -1.49 19.65 15.21
CA LEU A 73 -0.16 19.68 15.84
C LEU A 73 -0.22 19.35 17.34
N ARG A 74 -1.15 19.97 18.08
CA ARG A 74 -1.32 19.73 19.51
C ARG A 74 -1.71 18.28 19.79
N LYS A 75 -2.60 17.70 18.98
CA LYS A 75 -2.98 16.28 19.11
C LYS A 75 -1.80 15.35 18.85
N LEU A 76 -1.06 15.57 17.76
CA LEU A 76 0.13 14.78 17.44
C LEU A 76 1.17 14.84 18.55
N GLN A 77 1.38 16.03 19.14
CA GLN A 77 2.23 16.19 20.32
C GLN A 77 1.67 15.47 21.55
N LYS A 78 0.37 15.59 21.83
CA LYS A 78 -0.30 14.90 22.95
C LYS A 78 -0.26 13.38 22.80
N CYS A 79 -0.21 12.86 21.57
CA CYS A 79 -0.07 11.44 21.30
C CYS A 79 1.40 10.97 21.27
N GLY A 80 2.38 11.88 21.42
CA GLY A 80 3.80 11.55 21.48
C GLY A 80 4.44 11.24 20.12
N TYR A 81 3.80 11.60 19.01
CA TYR A 81 4.34 11.38 17.67
C TYR A 81 5.36 12.44 17.25
N ILE A 82 5.20 13.66 17.77
CA ILE A 82 6.08 14.80 17.48
C ILE A 82 6.36 15.62 18.75
N VAL A 83 7.44 16.39 18.71
CA VAL A 83 7.71 17.49 19.63
C VAL A 83 7.77 18.77 18.81
N TYR A 84 6.84 19.69 19.06
CA TYR A 84 6.81 21.01 18.45
C TYR A 84 7.61 21.99 19.31
N LEU A 85 8.58 22.64 18.69
CA LEU A 85 9.42 23.65 19.32
C LEU A 85 9.06 25.02 18.72
N PRO A 86 8.54 25.97 19.54
CA PRO A 86 8.30 27.32 19.07
C PRO A 86 9.61 27.99 18.66
N PRO A 87 9.58 28.92 17.69
CA PRO A 87 10.79 29.64 17.30
C PRO A 87 11.33 30.45 18.48
N GLU A 88 12.63 30.32 18.78
CA GLU A 88 13.29 31.03 19.88
C GLU A 88 13.41 32.53 19.62
N GLN A 89 13.40 32.92 18.33
CA GLN A 89 13.47 34.31 17.90
C GLN A 89 12.30 34.66 16.98
N PRO A 90 11.77 35.90 17.05
CA PRO A 90 10.87 36.42 16.02
C PRO A 90 11.49 36.20 14.63
N PHE A 91 10.68 35.83 13.63
CA PHE A 91 11.09 35.52 12.25
C PHE A 91 11.78 34.17 12.00
N MET A 92 12.08 33.37 13.04
CA MET A 92 12.59 32.01 12.85
C MET A 92 11.47 31.04 12.45
N ARG A 93 11.81 30.00 11.68
CA ARG A 93 10.85 28.94 11.32
C ARG A 93 10.54 28.09 12.55
N SER A 94 9.29 27.65 12.68
CA SER A 94 8.92 26.64 13.67
C SER A 94 9.74 25.38 13.44
N THR A 95 10.23 24.76 14.51
CA THR A 95 10.99 23.52 14.45
C THR A 95 10.17 22.38 15.03
N VAL A 96 10.32 21.20 14.44
CA VAL A 96 9.63 19.99 14.87
C VAL A 96 10.65 18.87 14.98
N CYS A 97 10.47 18.00 15.98
CA CYS A 97 11.13 16.70 16.04
C CYS A 97 10.06 15.62 15.82
N ILE A 98 10.34 14.66 14.94
CA ILE A 98 9.53 13.43 14.88
C ILE A 98 10.13 12.42 15.84
N GLN A 99 9.30 11.79 16.66
CA GLN A 99 9.74 10.72 17.53
C GLN A 99 9.93 9.45 16.70
N PRO A 100 11.14 8.85 16.66
CA PRO A 100 11.36 7.56 15.99
C PRO A 100 10.44 6.49 16.59
N LEU A 101 9.63 5.85 15.76
CA LEU A 101 8.63 4.87 16.23
C LEU A 101 9.17 3.44 16.21
N VAL A 102 10.30 3.21 15.53
CA VAL A 102 10.97 1.92 15.44
C VAL A 102 12.04 1.84 16.53
N GLY A 103 11.92 0.86 17.43
CA GLY A 103 13.06 0.44 18.25
C GLY A 103 14.08 -0.21 17.34
N ILE A 104 15.33 0.23 17.40
CA ILE A 104 16.45 -0.26 16.59
C ILE A 104 16.41 -1.79 16.54
N THR A 105 15.96 -2.32 15.41
CA THR A 105 16.22 -3.67 14.96
C THR A 105 16.28 -3.55 13.45
N ILE A 106 17.46 -3.82 12.91
CA ILE A 106 17.56 -4.37 11.57
C ILE A 106 17.26 -5.86 11.77
N PRO A 107 16.05 -6.37 11.50
CA PRO A 107 15.98 -7.55 10.69
C PRO A 107 16.11 -7.06 9.25
N GLU A 108 17.15 -7.52 8.57
CA GLU A 108 17.10 -7.69 7.12
C GLU A 108 15.69 -8.17 6.79
N GLN A 109 14.91 -7.37 6.06
CA GLN A 109 13.61 -7.83 5.59
C GLN A 109 13.89 -8.69 4.36
N PRO A 110 13.84 -10.04 4.43
CA PRO A 110 13.38 -10.79 3.28
C PRO A 110 12.01 -10.23 2.87
N PRO A 111 11.63 -10.32 1.58
CA PRO A 111 10.47 -9.63 1.03
C PRO A 111 9.24 -9.89 1.90
N VAL A 112 8.53 -8.81 2.21
CA VAL A 112 7.31 -8.74 3.01
C VAL A 112 6.40 -9.93 2.70
N GLN A 113 6.41 -10.95 3.57
CA GLN A 113 5.35 -11.95 3.59
C GLN A 113 4.23 -11.40 4.47
N GLU A 114 3.31 -10.66 3.84
CA GLU A 114 1.98 -10.45 4.42
C GLU A 114 1.39 -11.84 4.70
N LYS A 115 1.14 -12.15 5.97
CA LYS A 115 0.35 -13.33 6.36
C LYS A 115 -1.04 -13.22 5.73
N ARG A 116 -1.17 -13.76 4.52
CA ARG A 116 -2.43 -14.17 3.91
C ARG A 116 -2.44 -15.68 4.01
N THR A 117 -3.34 -16.24 4.81
CA THR A 117 -3.47 -17.69 4.98
C THR A 117 -4.05 -18.32 3.71
N GLY A 118 -3.16 -18.51 2.75
CA GLY A 118 -3.27 -19.33 1.55
C GLY A 118 -1.82 -19.59 1.14
N ILE A 119 -1.33 -20.81 1.39
CA ILE A 119 0.05 -21.18 1.09
C ILE A 119 0.23 -21.04 -0.42
N GLU A 120 1.00 -20.04 -0.87
CA GLU A 120 1.48 -20.00 -2.24
C GLU A 120 2.30 -21.27 -2.47
N PRO A 121 1.89 -22.15 -3.39
CA PRO A 121 2.65 -23.36 -3.65
C PRO A 121 3.97 -23.02 -4.33
N ASP A 122 5.01 -23.80 -4.06
CA ASP A 122 6.24 -23.68 -4.83
C ASP A 122 5.99 -24.07 -6.30
N MET A 123 6.64 -23.35 -7.23
CA MET A 123 6.47 -23.60 -8.66
C MET A 123 6.88 -25.02 -9.04
N GLU A 124 7.91 -25.57 -8.39
CA GLU A 124 8.40 -26.91 -8.67
C GLU A 124 7.42 -27.97 -8.15
N ASP A 125 6.82 -27.75 -6.97
CA ASP A 125 5.75 -28.60 -6.44
C ASP A 125 4.54 -28.66 -7.39
N VAL A 126 4.17 -27.53 -7.99
CA VAL A 126 3.08 -27.48 -8.98
C VAL A 126 3.44 -28.28 -10.23
N LYS A 127 4.66 -28.13 -10.77
CA LYS A 127 5.10 -28.90 -11.95
C LYS A 127 5.12 -30.40 -11.67
N ILE A 128 5.67 -30.82 -10.52
CA ILE A 128 5.69 -32.22 -10.09
C ILE A 128 4.26 -32.75 -9.94
N TYR A 129 3.35 -31.94 -9.40
CA TYR A 129 1.94 -32.31 -9.27
C TYR A 129 1.28 -32.54 -10.64
N PHE A 130 1.53 -31.67 -11.63
CA PHE A 130 1.01 -31.87 -12.98
C PHE A 130 1.62 -33.10 -13.65
N LEU A 131 2.93 -33.31 -13.51
CA LEU A 131 3.64 -34.48 -14.05
C LEU A 131 3.10 -35.79 -13.46
N SER A 132 2.89 -35.85 -12.15
CA SER A 132 2.34 -37.03 -11.47
C SER A 132 0.90 -37.34 -11.87
N HIS A 133 0.14 -36.35 -12.36
CA HIS A 133 -1.22 -36.53 -12.88
C HIS A 133 -1.25 -36.73 -14.40
N GLY A 134 -0.10 -36.97 -15.05
CA GLY A 134 0.00 -37.26 -16.48
C GLY A 134 -0.08 -36.02 -17.39
N HIS A 135 0.09 -34.82 -16.83
CA HIS A 135 0.12 -33.57 -17.59
C HIS A 135 1.56 -33.03 -17.74
N PRO A 136 1.88 -32.33 -18.85
CA PRO A 136 3.20 -31.74 -19.03
C PRO A 136 3.55 -30.71 -17.95
N ALA A 137 4.82 -30.64 -17.57
CA ALA A 137 5.32 -29.65 -16.60
C ALA A 137 5.04 -28.20 -17.05
N ASP A 138 5.04 -27.94 -18.36
CA ASP A 138 4.73 -26.63 -18.94
C ASP A 138 3.29 -26.18 -18.62
N GLU A 139 2.33 -27.12 -18.51
CA GLU A 139 0.97 -26.78 -18.09
C GLU A 139 0.90 -26.42 -16.61
N GLY A 140 1.71 -27.07 -15.78
CA GLY A 140 1.89 -26.68 -14.37
C GLY A 140 2.46 -25.27 -14.24
N ALA A 141 3.44 -24.92 -15.07
CA ALA A 141 3.99 -23.56 -15.12
C ALA A 141 2.94 -22.54 -15.58
N ARG A 142 2.15 -22.85 -16.62
CA ARG A 142 1.03 -21.99 -17.06
C ARG A 142 0.00 -21.75 -15.96
N PHE A 143 -0.38 -22.81 -15.25
CA PHE A 143 -1.28 -22.71 -14.09
C PHE A 143 -0.69 -21.82 -13.00
N PHE A 144 0.59 -22.00 -12.65
CA PHE A 144 1.28 -21.20 -11.64
C PHE A 144 1.26 -19.71 -12.00
N PHE A 145 1.73 -19.34 -13.18
CA PHE A 145 1.80 -17.93 -13.59
C PHE A 145 0.41 -17.28 -13.72
N TYR A 146 -0.59 -18.04 -14.17
CA TYR A 146 -1.97 -17.56 -14.19
C TYR A 146 -2.39 -17.14 -12.79
N TYR A 147 -2.33 -18.02 -11.79
CA TYR A 147 -2.77 -17.71 -10.43
C TYR A 147 -1.86 -16.75 -9.67
N GLN A 148 -0.56 -16.71 -10.00
CA GLN A 148 0.38 -15.74 -9.47
C GLN A 148 -0.01 -14.31 -9.87
N SER A 149 -0.41 -14.10 -11.13
CA SER A 149 -0.89 -12.78 -11.60
C SER A 149 -2.18 -12.32 -10.90
N PHE A 150 -3.02 -13.27 -10.46
CA PHE A 150 -4.23 -13.02 -9.67
C PHE A 150 -3.99 -13.06 -8.15
N GLY A 151 -2.72 -13.13 -7.71
CA GLY A 151 -2.33 -13.13 -6.30
C GLY A 151 -2.91 -14.30 -5.50
N TRP A 152 -3.07 -15.48 -6.14
CA TRP A 152 -3.62 -16.70 -5.54
C TRP A 152 -4.96 -16.49 -4.81
N SER A 153 -5.79 -15.58 -5.32
CA SER A 153 -7.10 -15.23 -4.77
C SER A 153 -8.21 -15.45 -5.79
N LYS A 154 -9.36 -15.93 -5.31
CA LYS A 154 -10.59 -16.03 -6.11
C LYS A 154 -11.71 -15.25 -5.41
N ARG A 155 -12.24 -14.21 -6.08
CA ARG A 155 -13.34 -13.37 -5.57
C ARG A 155 -13.07 -12.80 -4.17
N GLY A 156 -11.82 -12.41 -3.90
CA GLY A 156 -11.39 -11.86 -2.61
C GLY A 156 -11.03 -12.89 -1.53
N SER A 157 -11.27 -14.18 -1.76
CA SER A 157 -10.85 -15.26 -0.84
C SER A 157 -9.57 -15.93 -1.33
N PRO A 158 -8.54 -16.10 -0.49
CA PRO A 158 -7.33 -16.81 -0.87
C PRO A 158 -7.63 -18.27 -1.22
N ILE A 159 -6.96 -18.80 -2.24
CA ILE A 159 -7.07 -20.21 -2.62
C ILE A 159 -6.32 -21.02 -1.56
N THR A 160 -7.06 -21.71 -0.69
CA THR A 160 -6.48 -22.52 0.38
C THR A 160 -6.02 -23.90 -0.10
N ASN A 161 -6.60 -24.42 -1.19
CA ASN A 161 -6.25 -25.70 -1.77
C ASN A 161 -5.98 -25.56 -3.28
N TRP A 162 -4.72 -25.23 -3.61
CA TRP A 162 -4.28 -25.07 -5.00
C TRP A 162 -4.38 -26.37 -5.80
N LYS A 163 -4.29 -27.55 -5.17
CA LYS A 163 -4.43 -28.85 -5.85
C LYS A 163 -5.82 -29.04 -6.43
N ALA A 164 -6.87 -28.61 -5.71
CA ALA A 164 -8.23 -28.63 -6.23
C ALA A 164 -8.42 -27.67 -7.42
N ALA A 165 -7.75 -26.51 -7.39
CA ALA A 165 -7.73 -25.59 -8.53
C ALA A 165 -6.97 -26.18 -9.73
N ALA A 166 -5.85 -26.86 -9.49
CA ALA A 166 -5.05 -27.54 -10.50
C ALA A 166 -5.85 -28.69 -11.16
N GLN A 167 -6.56 -29.50 -10.40
CA GLN A 167 -7.43 -30.54 -10.97
C GLN A 167 -8.52 -29.95 -11.86
N LYS A 168 -9.13 -28.84 -11.45
CA LYS A 168 -10.12 -28.14 -12.28
C LYS A 168 -9.49 -27.55 -13.55
N TRP A 169 -8.25 -27.07 -13.45
CA TRP A 169 -7.48 -26.59 -14.60
C TRP A 169 -7.24 -27.72 -15.60
N MET A 170 -6.74 -28.87 -15.11
CA MET A 170 -6.49 -30.08 -15.90
C MET A 170 -7.72 -30.55 -16.67
N GLN A 171 -8.90 -30.51 -16.05
CA GLN A 171 -10.18 -30.85 -16.69
C GLN A 171 -10.57 -29.90 -17.84
N ASN A 172 -9.99 -28.69 -17.89
CA ASN A 172 -10.33 -27.64 -18.86
C ASN A 172 -9.20 -27.28 -19.83
N ILE A 173 -8.06 -27.99 -19.84
CA ILE A 173 -6.92 -27.64 -20.71
C ILE A 173 -7.32 -27.52 -22.20
N GLY A 174 -8.24 -28.36 -22.68
CA GLY A 174 -8.77 -28.31 -24.05
C GLY A 174 -9.84 -27.24 -24.33
N SER A 175 -10.35 -26.52 -23.32
CA SER A 175 -11.36 -25.46 -23.51
C SER A 175 -10.76 -24.06 -23.56
N PHE A 176 -9.54 -23.86 -23.05
CA PHE A 176 -8.79 -22.60 -23.15
C PHE A 176 -8.18 -22.35 -24.53
N SER A 177 -8.06 -23.38 -25.37
CA SER A 177 -7.50 -23.29 -26.73
C SER A 177 -8.53 -22.92 -27.80
N LYS A 178 -9.83 -22.82 -27.46
CA LYS A 178 -10.82 -22.28 -28.39
C LYS A 178 -10.65 -20.75 -28.45
N PRO A 179 -10.33 -20.15 -29.61
CA PRO A 179 -10.39 -18.71 -29.74
C PRO A 179 -11.81 -18.26 -29.38
N LYS A 180 -11.94 -17.30 -28.46
CA LYS A 180 -13.23 -16.63 -28.22
C LYS A 180 -13.65 -15.97 -29.53
N GLU A 181 -14.62 -16.55 -30.24
CA GLU A 181 -15.37 -15.82 -31.25
C GLU A 181 -15.94 -14.57 -30.58
N LYS A 182 -15.58 -13.40 -31.12
CA LYS A 182 -16.12 -12.13 -30.66
C LYS A 182 -17.64 -12.18 -30.88
N PRO A 183 -18.48 -11.88 -29.88
CA PRO A 183 -19.89 -11.62 -30.15
C PRO A 183 -19.96 -10.31 -30.94
N SER A 184 -20.05 -10.44 -32.26
CA SER A 184 -20.46 -9.38 -33.17
C SER A 184 -21.95 -9.15 -32.96
N HIS A 185 -22.33 -8.07 -32.27
CA HIS A 185 -23.49 -7.21 -32.61
C HIS A 185 -23.64 -6.09 -31.56
N LEU A 186 -23.07 -4.92 -31.87
CA LEU A 186 -23.67 -3.67 -31.43
C LEU A 186 -24.89 -3.45 -32.32
N HIS A 187 -26.10 -3.51 -31.76
CA HIS A 187 -27.28 -2.98 -32.45
C HIS A 187 -27.19 -1.45 -32.42
N ILE A 188 -26.59 -0.86 -33.45
CA ILE A 188 -26.66 0.59 -33.68
C ILE A 188 -28.01 0.87 -34.35
N ASN A 189 -28.91 1.54 -33.63
CA ASN A 189 -30.15 2.03 -34.18
C ASN A 189 -29.84 3.31 -34.99
N GLN A 190 -29.79 3.20 -36.31
CA GLN A 190 -29.38 4.25 -37.25
C GLN A 190 -30.46 5.31 -37.52
N ASN A 191 -31.42 5.54 -36.63
CA ASN A 191 -32.49 6.51 -36.89
C ASN A 191 -32.54 7.62 -35.83
N LYS A 192 -31.60 8.56 -35.92
CA LYS A 192 -31.72 9.88 -35.27
C LYS A 192 -31.45 10.97 -36.30
N ASN A 193 -32.53 11.48 -36.89
CA ASN A 193 -32.51 12.61 -37.80
C ASN A 193 -32.50 13.91 -36.97
N TYR A 194 -31.37 14.61 -36.93
CA TYR A 194 -31.17 15.89 -36.22
C TYR A 194 -31.53 17.09 -37.12
N GLY A 195 -32.67 16.99 -37.81
CA GLY A 195 -33.08 17.92 -38.86
C GLY A 195 -34.17 18.92 -38.50
N GLU A 196 -34.60 19.05 -37.24
CA GLU A 196 -35.59 20.05 -36.85
C GLU A 196 -34.99 21.13 -35.93
N PRO A 197 -35.14 22.43 -36.25
CA PRO A 197 -34.78 23.49 -35.34
C PRO A 197 -35.81 23.61 -34.21
N LEU A 198 -35.32 23.95 -33.01
CA LEU A 198 -36.09 24.16 -31.77
C LEU A 198 -37.16 25.25 -31.89
#